data_AF-A0A258I2A4-F1
#
_entry.id   AF-A0A258I2A4-F1
#
_cell.length_a   1.000
_cell.length_b   1.000
_cell.length_c   1.000
_cell.angle_alpha   90.00
_cell.angle_beta   90.00
_cell.angle_gamma   90.00
#
_symmetry.space_group_name_H-M   'P 1'
#
loop_
_entity.id
_entity.type
_entity.pdbx_description
1 polymer ?
#
loop_
_entity_poly.entity_id
_entity_poly.type
_entity_poly.pdbx_seq_one_letter_code
_entity_poly.pdbx_strand_id
1 'polypeptide(L)'
;MSEQYDPQVVRQQMAEWQPSGGFTQRKNAYECEECGSWICTIDREQGVTPFMVGCGSCGAMAKSKFYRVSELLAETHEWYRPETLEGLSDWSADHVRRGGLLLRRIGGGDAKEGWRTDSAIEEVDRHRAEMMALYKRKKAELMLEQEEREMRKIRDAVKVSKIVKREPIIPLKREDYPSRQAYRHAVSQYRKGRL
;
A
#
# COMPACT_ATOMS: atom_id res chain seq x y z
N MET A 1 -32.86 29.40 23.96
CA MET A 1 -33.15 29.68 22.53
C MET A 1 -32.59 28.50 21.75
N SER A 2 -33.43 27.65 21.17
CA SER A 2 -32.96 26.52 20.36
C SER A 2 -32.42 27.07 19.05
N GLU A 3 -31.12 26.92 18.80
CA GLU A 3 -30.59 27.11 17.44
C GLU A 3 -31.35 26.20 16.48
N GLN A 4 -31.96 26.81 15.46
CA GLN A 4 -32.69 26.08 14.44
C GLN A 4 -31.66 25.29 13.62
N TYR A 5 -31.80 23.96 13.59
CA TYR A 5 -30.94 23.10 12.79
C TYR A 5 -31.19 23.38 11.31
N ASP A 6 -30.17 23.84 10.61
CA ASP A 6 -30.17 23.97 9.16
C ASP A 6 -29.11 23.02 8.57
N PRO A 7 -29.52 21.92 7.91
CA PRO A 7 -28.57 20.97 7.31
C PRO A 7 -27.68 21.61 6.24
N GLN A 8 -28.11 22.69 5.58
CA GLN A 8 -27.31 23.40 4.58
C GLN A 8 -26.13 24.13 5.21
N VAL A 9 -26.34 24.78 6.36
CA VAL A 9 -25.27 25.46 7.11
C VAL A 9 -24.21 24.46 7.56
N VAL A 10 -24.60 23.30 8.10
CA VAL A 10 -23.65 22.27 8.53
C VAL A 10 -22.89 21.69 7.32
N ARG A 11 -23.55 21.53 6.17
CA ARG A 11 -22.87 21.10 4.93
C ARG A 11 -21.85 22.14 4.47
N GLN A 12 -22.19 23.43 4.51
CA GLN A 12 -21.29 24.51 4.14
C GLN A 12 -20.06 24.59 5.06
N GLN A 13 -20.27 24.54 6.38
CA GLN A 13 -19.17 24.55 7.37
C GLN A 13 -18.20 23.37 7.16
N MET A 14 -18.72 22.19 6.82
CA MET A 14 -17.89 21.01 6.54
C MET A 14 -17.17 21.10 5.19
N ALA A 15 -17.80 21.72 4.18
CA ALA A 15 -17.20 21.93 2.87
C ALA A 15 -16.04 22.92 2.88
N GLU A 16 -16.04 23.89 3.79
CA GLU A 16 -14.91 24.82 4.01
C GLU A 16 -13.71 24.12 4.68
N TRP A 17 -13.95 23.09 5.48
CA TRP A 17 -12.92 22.22 6.05
C TRP A 17 -12.52 21.14 5.03
N GLN A 18 -11.76 21.51 3.99
CA GLN A 18 -11.26 20.58 2.98
C GLN A 18 -9.78 20.22 3.17
N PRO A 19 -9.45 19.08 3.80
CA PRO A 19 -8.27 18.31 3.42
C PRO A 19 -8.40 17.91 1.94
N SER A 20 -7.31 17.95 1.18
CA SER A 20 -7.24 17.87 -0.29
C SER A 20 -7.66 16.53 -0.94
N GLY A 21 -8.62 15.81 -0.39
CA GLY A 21 -9.22 14.59 -0.94
C GLY A 21 -10.62 14.39 -0.37
N GLY A 22 -11.63 14.34 -1.24
CA GLY A 22 -13.04 14.27 -0.83
C GLY A 22 -13.33 13.09 0.11
N PHE A 23 -14.04 13.36 1.21
CA PHE A 23 -14.40 12.37 2.25
C PHE A 23 -15.64 11.52 1.87
N THR A 24 -16.26 11.80 0.73
CA THR A 24 -17.45 11.10 0.23
C THR A 24 -17.09 9.83 -0.53
N GLN A 25 -18.00 8.85 -0.55
CA GLN A 25 -17.89 7.56 -1.26
C GLN A 25 -16.77 6.64 -0.75
N ARG A 26 -16.32 6.81 0.50
CA ARG A 26 -15.33 5.91 1.10
C ARG A 26 -16.00 4.64 1.62
N LYS A 27 -15.48 3.48 1.27
CA LYS A 27 -15.91 2.18 1.80
C LYS A 27 -15.23 1.86 3.12
N ASN A 28 -16.01 1.34 4.06
CA ASN A 28 -15.52 0.78 5.31
C ASN A 28 -16.24 -0.54 5.58
N ALA A 29 -15.74 -1.29 6.56
CA ALA A 29 -16.31 -2.56 6.96
C ALA A 29 -16.22 -2.65 8.47
N TYR A 30 -17.27 -3.18 9.06
CA TYR A 30 -17.36 -3.43 10.48
C TYR A 30 -17.54 -4.92 10.67
N GLU A 31 -16.69 -5.51 11.51
CA GLU A 31 -16.68 -6.94 11.78
C GLU A 31 -16.83 -7.17 13.29
N CYS A 32 -17.76 -8.06 13.64
CA CYS A 32 -18.01 -8.47 15.02
C CYS A 32 -16.99 -9.55 15.41
N GLU A 33 -16.20 -9.29 16.45
CA GLU A 33 -15.21 -10.27 16.94
C GLU A 33 -15.87 -11.47 17.66
N GLU A 34 -17.12 -11.33 18.12
CA GLU A 34 -17.80 -12.41 18.84
C GLU A 34 -18.46 -13.43 17.93
N CYS A 35 -19.14 -12.99 16.86
CA CYS A 35 -19.88 -13.87 15.97
C CYS A 35 -19.37 -13.89 14.52
N GLY A 36 -18.34 -13.11 14.19
CA GLY A 36 -17.79 -13.01 12.83
C GLY A 36 -18.69 -12.31 11.82
N SER A 37 -19.91 -11.90 12.20
CA SER A 37 -20.78 -11.19 11.26
C SER A 37 -20.26 -9.79 10.94
N TRP A 38 -20.58 -9.32 9.73
CA TRP A 38 -20.01 -8.09 9.21
C TRP A 38 -20.99 -7.30 8.34
N ILE A 39 -20.67 -6.02 8.16
CA ILE A 39 -21.33 -5.11 7.21
C ILE A 39 -20.28 -4.30 6.44
N CYS A 40 -20.59 -3.91 5.20
CA CYS A 40 -19.80 -2.95 4.45
C CYS A 40 -20.59 -1.64 4.31
N THR A 41 -19.97 -0.53 4.66
CA THR A 41 -20.60 0.79 4.71
C THR A 41 -20.02 1.72 3.66
N ILE A 42 -20.81 2.65 3.15
CA ILE A 42 -20.33 3.76 2.32
C ILE A 42 -20.69 5.13 2.91
N ASP A 43 -19.74 6.07 2.88
CA ASP A 43 -19.97 7.44 3.31
C ASP A 43 -20.72 8.21 2.20
N ARG A 44 -22.01 8.51 2.38
CA ARG A 44 -22.79 9.30 1.39
C ARG A 44 -22.56 10.80 1.53
N GLU A 45 -22.26 11.23 2.75
CA GLU A 45 -22.02 12.62 3.10
C GLU A 45 -20.73 12.75 3.89
N GLN A 46 -20.17 13.96 3.93
CA GLN A 46 -19.03 14.26 4.78
C GLN A 46 -19.46 14.36 6.25
N GLY A 47 -18.70 13.72 7.13
CA GLY A 47 -18.93 13.79 8.56
C GLY A 47 -18.12 12.76 9.34
N VAL A 48 -18.46 12.62 10.62
CA VAL A 48 -17.79 11.71 11.54
C VAL A 48 -18.55 10.38 11.62
N THR A 49 -17.85 9.29 11.30
CA THR A 49 -18.32 7.91 11.49
C THR A 49 -17.66 7.31 12.74
N PRO A 50 -18.38 6.53 13.56
CA PRO A 50 -17.81 5.90 14.75
C PRO A 50 -16.82 4.79 14.39
N PHE A 51 -15.84 4.55 15.28
CA PHE A 51 -14.89 3.44 15.14
C PHE A 51 -15.54 2.06 15.43
N MET A 52 -16.58 2.02 16.24
CA MET A 52 -17.32 0.79 16.57
C MET A 52 -18.82 1.00 16.38
N VAL A 53 -19.53 -0.07 15.99
CA VAL A 53 -20.99 -0.09 15.86
C VAL A 53 -21.56 -1.32 16.56
N GLY A 54 -22.83 -1.28 16.95
CA GLY A 54 -23.51 -2.46 17.48
C GLY A 54 -23.76 -3.49 16.36
N CYS A 55 -23.42 -4.74 16.63
CA CYS A 55 -23.68 -5.88 15.75
C CYS A 55 -25.17 -6.16 15.66
N GLY A 56 -25.72 -6.12 14.45
CA GLY A 56 -27.13 -6.42 14.20
C GLY A 56 -27.47 -7.91 14.37
N SER A 57 -26.49 -8.80 14.31
CA SER A 57 -26.68 -10.25 14.45
C SER A 57 -26.73 -10.70 15.92
N CYS A 58 -25.74 -10.32 16.75
CA CYS A 58 -25.63 -10.80 18.13
C CYS A 58 -25.71 -9.70 19.21
N GLY A 59 -25.71 -8.41 18.83
CA GLY A 59 -25.75 -7.29 19.76
C GLY A 59 -24.41 -6.85 20.36
N ALA A 60 -23.34 -7.63 20.17
CA ALA A 60 -21.98 -7.26 20.58
C ALA A 60 -21.43 -6.06 19.78
N MET A 61 -20.23 -5.59 20.10
CA MET A 61 -19.60 -4.50 19.34
C MET A 61 -18.82 -5.03 18.14
N ALA A 62 -19.01 -4.40 16.98
CA ALA A 62 -18.23 -4.62 15.77
C ALA A 62 -17.23 -3.47 15.56
N LYS A 63 -16.01 -3.81 15.13
CA LYS A 63 -14.91 -2.84 14.95
C LYS A 63 -14.72 -2.49 13.49
N SER A 64 -14.40 -1.23 13.23
CA SER A 64 -14.05 -0.75 11.90
C SER A 64 -12.71 -1.32 11.41
N LYS A 65 -12.64 -1.62 10.11
CA LYS A 65 -11.40 -1.90 9.37
C LYS A 65 -10.64 -0.62 8.95
N PHE A 66 -11.02 0.55 9.47
CA PHE A 66 -10.39 1.85 9.19
C PHE A 66 -10.26 2.17 7.69
N TYR A 67 -11.32 1.92 6.91
CA TYR A 67 -11.33 2.13 5.45
C TYR A 67 -10.29 1.30 4.68
N ARG A 68 -9.71 0.27 5.30
CA ARG A 68 -8.77 -0.66 4.65
C ARG A 68 -9.52 -1.84 4.03
N VAL A 69 -10.57 -1.54 3.28
CA VAL A 69 -11.53 -2.51 2.75
C VAL A 69 -11.32 -2.69 1.26
N SER A 70 -11.58 -3.90 0.76
CA SER A 70 -11.53 -4.16 -0.67
C SER A 70 -12.72 -3.53 -1.39
N GLU A 71 -12.46 -2.97 -2.56
CA GLU A 71 -13.50 -2.46 -3.47
C GLU A 71 -14.48 -3.55 -3.92
N LEU A 72 -14.05 -4.82 -3.87
CA LEU A 72 -14.86 -5.99 -4.25
C LEU A 72 -16.00 -6.28 -3.28
N LEU A 73 -15.96 -5.74 -2.04
CA LEU A 73 -17.07 -5.89 -1.12
C LEU A 73 -18.20 -4.94 -1.52
N ALA A 74 -19.37 -5.54 -1.77
CA ALA A 74 -20.60 -4.80 -1.99
C ALA A 74 -21.05 -4.14 -0.69
N GLU A 75 -21.43 -2.88 -0.79
CA GLU A 75 -21.90 -2.08 0.33
C GLU A 75 -23.30 -2.53 0.72
N THR A 76 -23.51 -2.73 2.02
CA THR A 76 -24.82 -3.10 2.58
C THR A 76 -25.47 -1.94 3.33
N HIS A 77 -24.64 -1.01 3.81
CA HIS A 77 -25.06 0.09 4.66
C HIS A 77 -24.49 1.42 4.17
N GLU A 78 -25.11 2.51 4.60
CA GLU A 78 -24.63 3.85 4.30
C GLU A 78 -24.63 4.74 5.54
N TRP A 79 -23.59 5.57 5.62
CA TRP A 79 -23.51 6.69 6.55
C TRP A 79 -24.12 7.91 5.88
N TYR A 80 -25.13 8.49 6.52
CA TYR A 80 -25.91 9.61 5.99
C TYR A 80 -26.18 10.66 7.05
N ARG A 81 -26.48 11.88 6.61
CA ARG A 81 -27.02 12.94 7.47
C ARG A 81 -28.52 13.02 7.24
N PRO A 82 -29.36 12.92 8.28
CA PRO A 82 -30.79 13.06 8.12
C PRO A 82 -31.14 14.51 7.75
N GLU A 83 -32.17 14.67 6.91
CA GLU A 83 -32.67 15.99 6.49
C GLU A 83 -33.34 16.75 7.64
N THR A 84 -34.01 16.00 8.53
CA THR A 84 -34.66 16.51 9.74
C THR A 84 -34.14 15.77 10.97
N LEU A 85 -34.11 16.46 12.12
CA LEU A 85 -33.78 15.84 13.41
C LEU A 85 -35.03 15.36 14.16
N GLU A 86 -36.22 15.60 13.62
CA GLU A 86 -37.49 15.19 14.21
C GLU A 86 -37.57 13.66 14.31
N GLY A 87 -37.98 13.16 15.47
CA GLY A 87 -38.08 11.72 15.74
C GLY A 87 -36.75 11.03 16.09
N LEU A 88 -35.62 11.74 16.03
CA LEU A 88 -34.36 11.23 16.57
C LEU A 88 -34.33 11.36 18.10
N SER A 89 -33.59 10.49 18.76
CA SER A 89 -33.26 10.67 20.17
C SER A 89 -32.37 11.90 20.37
N ASP A 90 -32.41 12.49 21.56
CA ASP A 90 -31.60 13.68 21.90
C ASP A 90 -30.11 13.46 21.62
N TRP A 91 -29.60 12.28 21.93
CA TRP A 91 -28.22 11.90 21.67
C TRP A 91 -27.91 11.85 20.16
N SER A 92 -28.77 11.21 19.37
CA SER A 92 -28.58 11.13 17.91
C SER A 92 -28.66 12.51 17.26
N ALA A 93 -29.57 13.36 17.74
CA ALA A 93 -29.70 14.73 17.26
C ALA A 93 -28.45 15.56 17.60
N ASP A 94 -27.92 15.47 18.83
CA ASP A 94 -26.67 16.16 19.22
C ASP A 94 -25.46 15.65 18.41
N HIS A 95 -25.34 14.33 18.22
CA HIS A 95 -24.30 13.73 17.38
C HIS A 95 -24.32 14.30 15.95
N VAL A 96 -25.50 14.36 15.33
CA VAL A 96 -25.65 14.93 13.96
C VAL A 96 -25.32 16.42 13.93
N ARG A 97 -25.76 17.21 14.92
CA ARG A 97 -25.41 18.64 15.02
C ARG A 97 -23.90 18.88 15.10
N ARG A 98 -23.16 17.97 15.73
CA ARG A 98 -21.69 18.01 15.84
C ARG A 98 -20.97 17.47 14.59
N GLY A 99 -21.69 17.23 13.49
CA GLY A 99 -21.13 16.72 12.23
C GLY A 99 -21.05 15.20 12.16
N GLY A 100 -21.66 14.49 13.11
CA GLY A 100 -21.80 13.04 13.08
C GLY A 100 -22.74 12.55 11.98
N LEU A 101 -22.48 11.34 11.50
CA LEU A 101 -23.35 10.63 10.56
C LEU A 101 -24.11 9.51 11.27
N LEU A 102 -25.30 9.19 10.75
CA LEU A 102 -26.12 8.05 11.19
C LEU A 102 -25.95 6.88 10.23
N LEU A 103 -26.13 5.67 10.75
CA LEU A 103 -26.06 4.43 9.98
C LEU A 103 -27.47 3.99 9.57
N ARG A 104 -27.63 3.52 8.34
CA ARG A 104 -28.81 2.76 7.91
C ARG A 104 -28.45 1.72 6.86
N ARG A 105 -29.35 0.77 6.62
CA ARG A 105 -29.25 -0.13 5.48
C ARG A 105 -29.51 0.65 4.18
N ILE A 106 -28.73 0.35 3.14
CA ILE A 106 -28.95 0.96 1.82
C ILE A 106 -30.37 0.61 1.35
N GLY A 107 -31.13 1.63 0.94
CA GLY A 107 -32.55 1.50 0.59
C GLY A 107 -33.53 1.82 1.73
N GLY A 108 -33.07 2.25 2.90
CA GLY A 108 -33.93 2.84 3.95
C GLY A 108 -34.41 1.89 5.05
N GLY A 109 -33.64 0.84 5.39
CA GLY A 109 -33.95 -0.09 6.47
C GLY A 109 -33.21 0.18 7.78
N ASP A 110 -33.52 -0.59 8.84
CA ASP A 110 -32.84 -0.54 10.13
C ASP A 110 -31.36 -0.95 10.01
N ALA A 111 -30.48 -0.30 10.77
CA ALA A 111 -29.03 -0.56 10.76
C ALA A 111 -28.64 -1.96 11.29
N LYS A 112 -29.57 -2.67 11.94
CA LYS A 112 -29.38 -4.06 12.39
C LYS A 112 -29.69 -5.07 11.29
N GLU A 113 -30.35 -4.69 10.21
CA GLU A 113 -30.63 -5.59 9.09
C GLU A 113 -29.45 -5.73 8.14
N GLY A 114 -29.32 -6.86 7.44
CA GLY A 114 -28.32 -7.02 6.38
C GLY A 114 -26.88 -7.26 6.85
N TRP A 115 -26.71 -7.63 8.13
CA TRP A 115 -25.47 -8.23 8.63
C TRP A 115 -25.24 -9.58 7.96
N ARG A 116 -24.03 -9.80 7.45
CA ARG A 116 -23.63 -11.00 6.73
C ARG A 116 -22.76 -11.87 7.63
N THR A 117 -22.90 -13.19 7.51
CA THR A 117 -22.09 -14.18 8.23
C THR A 117 -21.26 -15.06 7.28
N ASP A 118 -21.21 -14.68 6.01
CA ASP A 118 -20.41 -15.39 5.02
C ASP A 118 -18.92 -15.04 5.13
N SER A 119 -18.10 -15.90 4.52
CA SER A 119 -16.64 -15.80 4.47
C SER A 119 -16.13 -14.74 3.49
N ALA A 120 -16.96 -13.84 2.96
CA ALA A 120 -16.55 -12.94 1.89
C ALA A 120 -15.40 -12.01 2.30
N ILE A 121 -15.38 -11.51 3.55
CA ILE A 121 -14.24 -10.73 4.07
C ILE A 121 -12.98 -11.60 4.11
N GLU A 122 -13.08 -12.82 4.64
CA GLU A 122 -11.94 -13.73 4.76
C GLU A 122 -11.38 -14.14 3.39
N GLU A 123 -12.25 -14.37 2.40
CA GLU A 123 -11.89 -14.69 1.02
C GLU A 123 -11.16 -13.53 0.34
N VAL A 124 -11.68 -12.31 0.51
CA VAL A 124 -11.06 -11.08 0.02
C VAL A 124 -9.70 -10.84 0.68
N ASP A 125 -9.59 -11.01 1.99
CA ASP A 125 -8.34 -10.84 2.73
C ASP A 125 -7.30 -11.88 2.31
N ARG A 126 -7.72 -13.12 2.10
CA ARG A 126 -6.87 -14.21 1.57
C ARG A 126 -6.37 -13.88 0.16
N HIS A 127 -7.27 -13.48 -0.73
CA HIS A 127 -6.90 -13.09 -2.09
C HIS A 127 -5.91 -11.91 -2.10
N ARG A 128 -6.14 -10.90 -1.26
CA ARG A 128 -5.22 -9.77 -1.09
C ARG A 128 -3.85 -10.24 -0.60
N ALA A 129 -3.80 -11.13 0.38
CA ALA A 129 -2.55 -11.69 0.91
C ALA A 129 -1.79 -12.48 -0.16
N GLU A 130 -2.48 -13.30 -0.95
CA GLU A 130 -1.93 -14.04 -2.08
C GLU A 130 -1.35 -13.12 -3.16
N MET A 131 -2.10 -12.08 -3.54
CA MET A 131 -1.65 -11.07 -4.51
C MET A 131 -0.42 -10.32 -4.02
N MET A 132 -0.38 -9.94 -2.74
CA MET A 132 0.80 -9.30 -2.13
C MET A 132 2.01 -10.24 -2.08
N ALA A 133 1.79 -11.53 -1.80
CA ALA A 133 2.86 -12.53 -1.81
C ALA A 133 3.42 -12.74 -3.24
N LEU A 134 2.54 -12.78 -4.25
CA LEU A 134 2.94 -12.85 -5.66
C LEU A 134 3.76 -11.62 -6.07
N TYR A 135 3.30 -10.42 -5.74
CA TYR A 135 4.02 -9.18 -6.00
C TYR A 135 5.41 -9.18 -5.36
N LYS A 136 5.52 -9.57 -4.09
CA LYS A 136 6.81 -9.67 -3.38
C LYS A 136 7.78 -10.63 -4.08
N ARG A 137 7.30 -11.80 -4.50
CA ARG A 137 8.11 -12.79 -5.25
C ARG A 137 8.61 -12.22 -6.57
N LYS A 138 7.71 -11.61 -7.36
CA LYS A 138 8.07 -11.00 -8.66
C LYS A 138 9.05 -9.85 -8.50
N LYS A 139 8.87 -9.02 -7.47
CA LYS A 139 9.82 -7.96 -7.14
C LYS A 139 11.20 -8.50 -6.79
N ALA A 140 11.28 -9.57 -5.98
CA ALA A 140 12.56 -10.19 -5.63
C ALA A 140 13.27 -10.80 -6.86
N GLU A 141 12.52 -11.47 -7.75
CA GLU A 141 13.04 -12.00 -9.01
C GLU A 141 13.64 -10.90 -9.90
N LEU A 142 12.93 -9.79 -10.07
CA LEU A 142 13.42 -8.63 -10.84
C LEU A 142 14.69 -8.01 -10.23
N MET A 143 14.76 -7.92 -8.90
CA MET A 143 15.96 -7.42 -8.20
C MET A 143 17.16 -8.33 -8.46
N LEU A 144 16.98 -9.66 -8.37
CA LEU A 144 18.05 -10.62 -8.67
C LEU A 144 18.51 -10.52 -10.12
N GLU A 145 17.60 -10.39 -11.09
CA GLU A 145 17.96 -10.23 -12.50
C GLU A 145 18.76 -8.94 -12.75
N GLN A 146 18.39 -7.83 -12.08
CA GLN A 146 19.12 -6.58 -12.14
C GLN A 146 20.53 -6.73 -11.56
N GLU A 147 20.68 -7.37 -10.41
CA GLU A 147 21.97 -7.65 -9.79
C GLU A 147 22.85 -8.51 -10.69
N GLU A 148 22.31 -9.58 -11.30
CA GLU A 148 23.04 -10.42 -12.25
C GLU A 148 23.51 -9.65 -13.49
N ARG A 149 22.67 -8.75 -14.00
CA ARG A 149 22.98 -7.89 -15.14
C ARG A 149 24.11 -6.92 -14.81
N GLU A 150 24.09 -6.30 -13.64
CA GLU A 150 25.16 -5.41 -13.18
C GLU A 150 26.46 -6.19 -12.94
N MET A 151 26.39 -7.36 -12.32
CA MET A 151 27.55 -8.23 -12.12
C MET A 151 28.18 -8.68 -13.45
N ARG A 152 27.36 -8.93 -14.48
CA ARG A 152 27.85 -9.21 -15.84
C ARG A 152 28.60 -8.01 -16.43
N LYS A 153 28.04 -6.80 -16.34
CA LYS A 153 28.70 -5.57 -16.80
C LYS A 153 30.06 -5.36 -16.12
N ILE A 154 30.13 -5.54 -14.80
CA ILE A 154 31.38 -5.42 -14.03
C ILE A 154 32.40 -6.45 -14.52
N ARG A 155 31.99 -7.72 -14.70
CA ARG A 155 32.86 -8.79 -15.19
C ARG A 155 33.41 -8.48 -16.58
N ASP A 156 32.57 -7.98 -17.47
CA ASP A 156 32.96 -7.61 -18.84
C ASP A 156 33.92 -6.42 -18.83
N ALA A 157 33.67 -5.39 -18.01
CA ALA A 157 34.58 -4.26 -17.83
C ALA A 157 35.95 -4.68 -17.28
N VAL A 158 35.97 -5.60 -16.30
CA VAL A 158 37.22 -6.17 -15.76
C VAL A 158 37.95 -7.00 -16.83
N LYS A 159 37.24 -7.76 -17.66
CA LYS A 159 37.84 -8.52 -18.77
C LYS A 159 38.46 -7.59 -19.81
N VAL A 160 37.77 -6.51 -20.19
CA VAL A 160 38.29 -5.49 -21.12
C VAL A 160 39.56 -4.83 -20.55
N SER A 161 39.57 -4.43 -19.28
CA SER A 161 40.75 -3.79 -18.69
C SER A 161 41.98 -4.73 -18.63
N LYS A 162 41.78 -6.04 -18.42
CA LYS A 162 42.87 -7.04 -18.52
C LYS A 162 43.42 -7.19 -19.94
N ILE A 163 42.59 -6.99 -20.97
CA ILE A 163 43.03 -7.04 -22.38
C ILE A 163 43.85 -5.78 -22.71
N VAL A 164 43.36 -4.60 -22.32
CA VAL A 164 44.01 -3.31 -22.64
C VAL A 164 45.36 -3.13 -21.93
N LYS A 165 45.52 -3.67 -20.72
CA LYS A 165 46.78 -3.54 -19.94
C LYS A 165 47.92 -4.45 -20.37
N ARG A 166 47.76 -5.27 -21.42
CA ARG A 166 48.90 -5.99 -22.01
C ARG A 166 49.60 -5.04 -22.97
N GLU A 167 50.53 -4.25 -22.45
CA GLU A 167 51.51 -3.58 -23.31
C GLU A 167 52.14 -4.64 -24.22
N PRO A 168 52.30 -4.35 -25.53
CA PRO A 168 52.92 -5.30 -26.43
C PRO A 168 54.30 -5.66 -25.87
N ILE A 169 54.54 -6.96 -25.70
CA ILE A 169 55.83 -7.50 -25.31
C ILE A 169 56.82 -7.05 -26.38
N ILE A 170 57.58 -5.98 -26.11
CA ILE A 170 58.63 -5.52 -27.03
C ILE A 170 59.72 -6.58 -26.98
N PRO A 171 59.94 -7.34 -28.06
CA PRO A 171 60.94 -8.39 -28.06
C PRO A 171 62.32 -7.74 -27.87
N LEU A 172 63.05 -8.18 -26.84
CA LEU A 172 64.44 -7.77 -26.64
C LEU A 172 65.26 -8.20 -27.87
N LYS A 173 65.89 -7.26 -28.57
CA LYS A 173 66.78 -7.58 -29.68
C LYS A 173 68.18 -7.83 -29.13
N ARG A 174 68.92 -8.73 -29.77
CA ARG A 174 70.28 -9.08 -29.33
C ARG A 174 71.24 -7.90 -29.47
N GLU A 175 71.05 -7.07 -30.50
CA GLU A 175 71.89 -5.92 -30.83
C GLU A 175 71.92 -4.84 -29.74
N ASP A 176 70.85 -4.72 -28.94
CA ASP A 176 70.72 -3.71 -27.89
C ASP A 176 71.62 -3.95 -26.67
N TYR A 177 72.44 -5.01 -26.67
CA TYR A 177 73.22 -5.45 -25.52
C TYR A 177 74.71 -5.64 -25.83
N PRO A 178 75.62 -5.18 -24.95
CA PRO A 178 77.06 -5.18 -25.20
C PRO A 178 77.68 -6.59 -25.26
N SER A 179 77.00 -7.62 -24.74
CA SER A 179 77.50 -9.00 -24.77
C SER A 179 76.38 -10.05 -24.76
N ARG A 180 76.71 -11.30 -25.12
CA ARG A 180 75.75 -12.42 -25.14
C ARG A 180 75.26 -12.76 -23.73
N GLN A 181 76.12 -12.59 -22.72
CA GLN A 181 75.78 -12.82 -21.33
C GLN A 181 74.82 -11.74 -20.80
N ALA A 182 75.04 -10.46 -21.17
CA ALA A 182 74.14 -9.36 -20.86
C ALA A 182 72.74 -9.58 -21.46
N TYR A 183 72.66 -10.00 -22.73
CA TYR A 183 71.38 -10.36 -23.36
C TYR A 183 70.68 -11.52 -22.63
N ARG A 184 71.39 -12.62 -22.31
CA ARG A 184 70.81 -13.75 -21.58
C ARG A 184 70.30 -13.35 -20.19
N HIS A 185 71.03 -12.49 -19.49
CA HIS A 185 70.61 -11.94 -18.20
C HIS A 185 69.36 -11.08 -18.37
N ALA A 186 69.32 -10.18 -19.35
CA ALA A 186 68.16 -9.35 -19.64
C ALA A 186 66.93 -10.18 -20.01
N VAL A 187 67.05 -11.17 -20.88
CA VAL A 187 65.95 -12.11 -21.19
C VAL A 187 65.48 -12.87 -19.95
N SER A 188 66.39 -13.26 -19.05
CA SER A 188 66.03 -13.91 -17.78
C SER A 188 65.26 -12.96 -16.84
N GLN A 189 65.69 -11.70 -16.71
CA GLN A 189 64.99 -10.70 -15.90
C GLN A 189 63.64 -10.32 -16.52
N TYR A 190 63.57 -10.17 -17.84
CA TYR A 190 62.35 -9.91 -18.59
C TYR A 190 61.32 -11.03 -18.43
N ARG A 191 61.74 -12.29 -18.55
CA ARG A 191 60.86 -13.46 -18.28
C ARG A 191 60.35 -13.53 -16.84
N LYS A 192 61.08 -12.93 -15.89
CA LYS A 192 60.67 -12.82 -14.48
C LYS A 192 59.80 -11.59 -14.21
N GLY A 193 59.50 -10.76 -15.21
CA GLY A 193 58.75 -9.50 -15.06
C GLY A 193 59.49 -8.44 -14.24
N ARG A 194 60.84 -8.47 -14.26
CA ARG A 194 61.71 -7.55 -13.50
C ARG A 194 62.33 -6.45 -14.37
N LEU A 195 61.97 -6.40 -15.66
CA LEU A 195 62.35 -5.39 -16.64
C LEU A 195 61.08 -4.87 -17.32
#